data_AF-A0A9P9CH11-F1
#
_entry.id   AF-A0A9P9CH11-F1
#
_cell.length_a   1.000
_cell.length_b   1.000
_cell.length_c   1.000
_cell.angle_alpha   90.00
_cell.angle_beta   90.00
_cell.angle_gamma   90.00
#
_symmetry.space_group_name_H-M   'P 1'
#
loop_
_entity.id
_entity.type
_entity.pdbx_description
1 polymer ?
#
loop_
_entity_poly.entity_id
_entity_poly.type
_entity_poly.pdbx_seq_one_letter_code
_entity_poly.pdbx_strand_id
1 'polypeptide(L)'
;MKRVRVINYLRTPRRPVGATVTAVRGKATVAAFSPTTTTPLSTLPSRAFHTSFRMHTAASPPAIATTDNGAGNFEKPIKTLWDMQQAYEAICSEYLEAWQITRYRFEFHTAPQHDGSPHVEKHGDIWALIVTERGSENSRIESKDPDDILYELAEGIASTLGSKAEAAHRRPKEDSRRQMFARAEAMLRKIKPEWGDRYAADIADILSRHPYNDSN
;
A
#
# COMPACT_ATOMS: atom_id res chain seq x y z
N MET A 1 -10.78 -16.78 20.92
CA MET A 1 -10.29 -17.70 19.86
C MET A 1 -8.85 -17.32 19.54
N LYS A 2 -7.93 -18.28 19.48
CA LYS A 2 -6.52 -18.01 19.12
C LYS A 2 -6.46 -17.74 17.61
N ARG A 3 -6.11 -16.52 17.19
CA ARG A 3 -5.84 -16.19 15.79
C ARG A 3 -4.55 -16.88 15.37
N VAL A 4 -4.61 -17.75 14.37
CA VAL A 4 -3.41 -18.33 13.75
C VAL A 4 -3.05 -17.42 12.57
N ARG A 5 -2.14 -16.48 12.78
CA ARG A 5 -1.53 -15.70 11.71
C ARG A 5 -0.39 -16.56 11.12
N VAL A 6 -0.68 -17.36 10.10
CA VAL A 6 0.39 -18.04 9.34
C VAL A 6 0.98 -17.03 8.37
N ILE A 7 1.94 -16.22 8.83
CA ILE A 7 2.77 -15.42 7.93
C ILE A 7 3.97 -16.29 7.53
N ASN A 8 3.86 -16.98 6.39
CA ASN A 8 5.03 -17.59 5.77
C ASN A 8 5.85 -16.49 5.09
N TYR A 9 6.73 -15.83 5.86
CA TYR A 9 7.86 -15.14 5.23
C TYR A 9 8.77 -16.20 4.64
N LEU A 10 8.64 -16.46 3.33
CA LEU A 10 9.67 -17.16 2.58
C LEU A 10 10.96 -16.31 2.64
N ARG A 11 11.78 -16.58 3.66
CA ARG A 11 13.18 -16.17 3.72
C ARG A 11 13.86 -16.77 2.50
N THR A 12 14.16 -15.96 1.49
CA THR A 12 15.19 -16.36 0.51
C THR A 12 16.52 -16.44 1.26
N PRO A 13 17.25 -17.57 1.19
CA PRO A 13 18.60 -17.61 1.72
C PRO A 13 19.45 -16.58 0.95
N ARG A 14 20.14 -15.70 1.68
CA ARG A 14 21.16 -14.82 1.11
C ARG A 14 22.13 -15.69 0.30
N ARG A 15 22.27 -15.40 -1.00
CA ARG A 15 23.33 -16.00 -1.82
C ARG A 15 24.68 -15.73 -1.12
N PRO A 16 25.55 -16.75 -0.97
CA PRO A 16 26.90 -16.51 -0.50
C PRO A 16 27.63 -15.59 -1.48
N VAL A 17 28.28 -14.56 -0.93
CA VAL A 17 29.20 -13.68 -1.65
C VAL A 17 30.40 -14.52 -2.08
N GLY A 18 30.60 -14.71 -3.39
CA GLY A 18 31.78 -15.41 -3.92
C GLY A 18 31.61 -16.27 -5.18
N ALA A 19 30.50 -16.21 -5.92
CA ALA A 19 30.39 -16.94 -7.18
C ALA A 19 30.90 -16.11 -8.37
N THR A 20 32.13 -16.39 -8.80
CA THR A 20 32.73 -15.89 -10.05
C THR A 20 31.93 -16.40 -11.25
N VAL A 21 31.40 -15.51 -12.08
CA VAL A 21 30.75 -15.88 -13.35
C VAL A 21 31.77 -15.80 -14.47
N THR A 22 32.21 -16.97 -14.96
CA THR A 22 32.94 -17.09 -16.23
C THR A 22 31.94 -16.92 -17.37
N ALA A 23 32.08 -15.85 -18.15
CA ALA A 23 31.26 -15.59 -19.33
C ALA A 23 31.65 -16.54 -20.48
N VAL A 24 30.70 -17.38 -20.92
CA VAL A 24 30.78 -18.09 -22.21
C VAL A 24 30.10 -17.25 -23.28
N ARG A 25 30.85 -16.91 -24.32
CA ARG A 25 30.46 -16.02 -25.42
C ARG A 25 29.74 -16.82 -26.51
N GLY A 26 28.42 -16.63 -26.66
CA GLY A 26 27.62 -17.16 -27.77
C GLY A 26 27.17 -16.03 -28.70
N LYS A 27 27.60 -16.09 -29.96
CA LYS A 27 27.28 -15.14 -31.05
C LYS A 27 25.80 -15.23 -31.46
N ALA A 28 25.17 -14.09 -31.71
CA ALA A 28 24.03 -13.96 -32.61
C ALA A 28 24.08 -12.61 -33.35
N THR A 29 23.56 -12.64 -34.57
CA THR A 29 23.99 -11.87 -35.74
C THR A 29 23.28 -10.51 -35.84
N VAL A 30 24.01 -9.51 -36.34
CA VAL A 30 23.53 -8.15 -36.62
C VAL A 30 22.85 -8.14 -38.00
N ALA A 31 21.62 -7.64 -38.07
CA ALA A 31 20.97 -7.27 -39.34
C ALA A 31 20.91 -5.74 -39.45
N ALA A 32 21.46 -5.24 -40.56
CA ALA A 32 21.55 -3.83 -40.90
C ALA A 32 20.22 -3.29 -41.43
N PHE A 33 19.94 -2.00 -41.16
CA PHE A 33 19.02 -1.19 -41.95
C PHE A 33 19.58 0.22 -42.12
N SER A 34 19.68 0.65 -43.38
CA SER A 34 20.25 1.91 -43.86
C SER A 34 19.29 3.11 -43.70
N PRO A 35 19.80 4.36 -43.79
CA PRO A 35 19.07 5.58 -43.44
C PRO A 35 18.43 6.25 -44.67
N THR A 36 17.29 6.94 -44.48
CA THR A 36 16.87 7.95 -45.45
C THR A 36 16.03 9.08 -44.84
N THR A 37 16.44 10.28 -45.23
CA THR A 37 15.65 11.50 -45.53
C THR A 37 15.30 12.48 -44.40
N THR A 38 16.13 13.52 -44.38
CA THR A 38 15.95 14.87 -43.85
C THR A 38 14.78 15.63 -44.50
N THR A 39 13.96 16.31 -43.70
CA THR A 39 13.09 17.43 -44.12
C THR A 39 12.95 18.45 -42.96
N PRO A 40 12.90 19.78 -43.19
CA PRO A 40 13.33 20.77 -42.21
C PRO A 40 12.25 21.25 -41.22
N LEU A 41 12.73 21.76 -40.08
CA LEU A 41 11.95 22.32 -38.98
C LEU A 41 11.49 23.75 -39.29
N SER A 42 10.17 23.95 -39.27
CA SER A 42 9.49 25.24 -39.37
C SER A 42 9.46 25.94 -38.00
N THR A 43 9.98 27.17 -37.97
CA THR A 43 9.96 28.13 -36.86
C THR A 43 8.55 28.65 -36.59
N LEU A 44 8.16 28.86 -35.32
CA LEU A 44 7.28 29.94 -34.80
C LEU A 44 7.00 29.77 -33.27
N PRO A 45 6.52 30.80 -32.53
CA PRO A 45 7.35 31.65 -31.69
C PRO A 45 7.20 31.43 -30.18
N SER A 46 8.18 32.00 -29.47
CA SER A 46 8.25 32.15 -28.01
C SER A 46 7.00 32.82 -27.42
N ARG A 47 6.41 32.17 -26.41
CA ARG A 47 5.54 32.84 -25.43
C ARG A 47 6.13 32.63 -24.03
N ALA A 48 6.75 33.69 -23.53
CA ALA A 48 7.11 33.81 -22.14
C ALA A 48 5.84 33.89 -21.29
N PHE A 49 5.66 32.92 -20.39
CA PHE A 49 4.80 33.09 -19.22
C PHE A 49 5.70 33.38 -18.03
N HIS A 50 5.69 34.65 -17.61
CA HIS A 50 6.14 35.05 -16.29
C HIS A 50 5.15 34.45 -15.28
N THR A 51 5.62 33.61 -14.36
CA THR A 51 4.86 33.30 -13.14
C THR A 51 5.78 33.50 -11.96
N SER A 52 5.50 34.55 -11.22
CA SER A 52 6.21 34.98 -10.03
C SER A 52 6.13 33.90 -8.96
N PHE A 53 7.26 33.30 -8.62
CA PHE A 53 7.39 32.38 -7.50
C PHE A 53 7.42 33.20 -6.20
N ARG A 54 6.28 33.30 -5.52
CA ARG A 54 6.18 33.90 -4.19
C ARG A 54 6.54 32.81 -3.17
N MET A 55 7.65 32.99 -2.45
CA MET A 55 7.99 32.15 -1.30
C MET A 55 6.94 32.36 -0.22
N HIS A 56 6.13 31.33 0.04
CA HIS A 56 5.37 31.23 1.28
C HIS A 56 6.20 30.45 2.31
N THR A 57 6.42 31.11 3.44
CA THR A 57 6.94 30.58 4.68
C THR A 57 6.23 29.29 5.08
N ALA A 58 7.01 28.34 5.60
CA ALA A 58 6.56 27.05 6.10
C ALA A 58 5.41 27.21 7.11
N ALA A 59 4.19 26.89 6.70
CA ALA A 59 3.08 26.71 7.60
C ALA A 59 3.28 25.37 8.34
N SER A 60 3.22 25.41 9.67
CA SER A 60 3.10 24.21 10.50
C SER A 60 1.95 23.33 10.00
N PRO A 61 2.03 21.99 10.15
CA PRO A 61 0.91 21.12 9.82
C PRO A 61 -0.35 21.60 10.54
N PRO A 62 -1.52 21.65 9.87
CA PRO A 62 -2.73 22.11 10.50
C PRO A 62 -3.05 21.20 11.69
N ALA A 63 -3.32 21.83 12.84
CA ALA A 63 -3.88 21.16 14.00
C ALA A 63 -5.12 20.39 13.53
N ILE A 64 -5.13 19.08 13.80
CA ILE A 64 -6.26 18.20 13.54
C ILE A 64 -7.41 18.73 14.39
N ALA A 65 -8.34 19.44 13.75
CA ALA A 65 -9.61 19.78 14.36
C ALA A 65 -10.30 18.46 14.72
N THR A 66 -10.59 18.29 16.01
CA THR A 66 -11.46 17.22 16.52
C THR A 66 -12.87 17.50 15.98
N THR A 67 -13.12 17.10 14.75
CA THR A 67 -14.48 17.00 14.24
C THR A 67 -15.04 15.65 14.65
N ASP A 68 -16.31 15.72 15.04
CA ASP A 68 -17.18 14.67 15.52
C ASP A 68 -16.95 13.31 14.87
N ASN A 69 -17.12 12.25 15.67
CA ASN A 69 -16.86 10.86 15.32
C ASN A 69 -17.64 10.46 14.07
N GLY A 70 -17.00 10.60 12.90
CA GLY A 70 -17.41 9.94 11.67
C GLY A 70 -17.11 8.46 11.80
N ALA A 71 -17.85 7.76 12.68
CA ALA A 71 -17.97 6.33 12.61
C ALA A 71 -18.56 6.05 11.22
N GLY A 72 -17.72 5.61 10.28
CA GLY A 72 -18.18 5.19 8.97
C GLY A 72 -19.31 4.19 9.19
N ASN A 73 -20.51 4.54 8.73
CA ASN A 73 -21.73 3.81 9.04
C ASN A 73 -21.78 2.51 8.22
N PHE A 74 -20.93 1.54 8.56
CA PHE A 74 -20.94 0.18 8.01
C PHE A 74 -21.99 -0.70 8.72
N GLU A 75 -23.10 -0.10 9.18
CA GLU A 75 -24.15 -0.77 9.95
C GLU A 75 -24.88 -1.87 9.17
N LYS A 76 -24.72 -1.92 7.84
CA LYS A 76 -25.32 -2.98 7.04
C LYS A 76 -24.59 -4.31 7.30
N PRO A 77 -25.30 -5.39 7.63
CA PRO A 77 -24.69 -6.68 7.87
C PRO A 77 -24.04 -7.21 6.59
N ILE A 78 -22.75 -7.56 6.69
CA ILE A 78 -21.98 -8.12 5.58
C ILE A 78 -22.24 -9.63 5.50
N LYS A 79 -22.99 -10.06 4.48
CA LYS A 79 -23.41 -11.47 4.34
C LYS A 79 -22.86 -12.14 3.09
N THR A 80 -22.51 -11.35 2.07
CA THR A 80 -22.07 -11.80 0.75
C THR A 80 -20.77 -11.13 0.33
N LEU A 81 -20.04 -11.73 -0.62
CA LEU A 81 -18.83 -11.11 -1.20
C LEU A 81 -19.12 -9.72 -1.78
N TRP A 82 -20.33 -9.52 -2.32
CA TRP A 82 -20.78 -8.22 -2.80
C TRP A 82 -20.86 -7.18 -1.67
N ASP A 83 -21.47 -7.55 -0.52
CA ASP A 83 -21.53 -6.65 0.64
C ASP A 83 -20.13 -6.27 1.12
N MET A 84 -19.20 -7.23 1.13
CA MET A 84 -17.81 -7.00 1.53
C MET A 84 -17.08 -6.07 0.55
N GLN A 85 -17.26 -6.29 -0.76
CA GLN A 85 -16.71 -5.42 -1.79
C GLN A 85 -17.21 -3.99 -1.60
N GLN A 86 -18.52 -3.80 -1.42
CA GLN A 86 -19.11 -2.47 -1.22
C GLN A 86 -18.58 -1.78 0.05
N ALA A 87 -18.46 -2.53 1.16
CA ALA A 87 -17.87 -1.99 2.38
C ALA A 87 -16.40 -1.60 2.18
N TYR A 88 -15.61 -2.43 1.50
CA TYR A 88 -14.22 -2.14 1.18
C TYR A 88 -14.07 -0.92 0.26
N GLU A 89 -14.88 -0.81 -0.79
CA GLU A 89 -14.89 0.35 -1.70
C GLU A 89 -15.25 1.65 -0.98
N ALA A 90 -16.16 1.60 0.00
CA ALA A 90 -16.48 2.75 0.84
C ALA A 90 -15.30 3.15 1.74
N ILE A 91 -14.61 2.19 2.38
CA ILE A 91 -13.38 2.46 3.16
C ILE A 91 -12.31 3.10 2.27
N CYS A 92 -12.10 2.52 1.08
CA CYS A 92 -11.17 3.05 0.09
C CYS A 92 -11.51 4.50 -0.27
N SER A 93 -12.78 4.80 -0.50
CA SER A 93 -13.23 6.14 -0.87
C SER A 93 -12.97 7.16 0.25
N GLU A 94 -13.27 6.80 1.50
CA GLU A 94 -12.98 7.64 2.68
C GLU A 94 -11.47 7.91 2.79
N TYR A 95 -10.62 6.91 2.54
CA TYR A 95 -9.16 7.12 2.49
C TYR A 95 -8.73 8.08 1.39
N LEU A 96 -9.31 7.99 0.19
CA LEU A 96 -8.94 8.92 -0.88
C LEU A 96 -9.35 10.34 -0.57
N GLU A 97 -10.55 10.53 -0.05
CA GLU A 97 -11.09 11.83 0.29
C GLU A 97 -10.34 12.46 1.46
N ALA A 98 -10.25 11.77 2.59
CA ALA A 98 -9.64 12.28 3.83
C ALA A 98 -8.18 12.70 3.63
N TRP A 99 -7.49 12.10 2.65
CA TRP A 99 -6.07 12.32 2.41
C TRP A 99 -5.76 12.94 1.05
N GLN A 100 -6.79 13.42 0.34
CA GLN A 100 -6.69 14.12 -0.95
C GLN A 100 -5.89 13.34 -2.01
N ILE A 101 -6.07 12.01 -2.04
CA ILE A 101 -5.39 11.12 -2.97
C ILE A 101 -6.26 10.98 -4.23
N THR A 102 -5.78 11.53 -5.35
CA THR A 102 -6.58 11.60 -6.59
C THR A 102 -6.35 10.44 -7.55
N ARG A 103 -5.30 9.64 -7.35
CA ARG A 103 -4.90 8.56 -8.26
C ARG A 103 -4.41 7.34 -7.50
N TYR A 104 -5.35 6.61 -6.93
CA TYR A 104 -5.11 5.26 -6.45
C TYR A 104 -6.31 4.40 -6.84
N ARG A 105 -6.05 3.28 -7.50
CA ARG A 105 -7.07 2.30 -7.84
C ARG A 105 -6.95 1.15 -6.86
N PHE A 106 -8.03 0.88 -6.14
CA PHE A 106 -8.14 -0.30 -5.30
C PHE A 106 -8.86 -1.39 -6.08
N GLU A 107 -8.42 -2.61 -5.88
CA GLU A 107 -9.01 -3.78 -6.51
C GLU A 107 -9.49 -4.71 -5.41
N PHE A 108 -10.64 -5.33 -5.66
CA PHE A 108 -11.22 -6.36 -4.81
C PHE A 108 -11.37 -7.62 -5.65
N HIS A 109 -10.58 -8.63 -5.32
CA HIS A 109 -10.56 -9.89 -6.05
C HIS A 109 -11.31 -10.96 -5.27
N THR A 110 -12.05 -11.81 -5.98
CA THR A 110 -12.78 -12.96 -5.41
C THR A 110 -12.23 -14.30 -5.87
N ALA A 111 -11.10 -14.27 -6.59
CA ALA A 111 -10.41 -15.44 -7.12
C ALA A 111 -8.88 -15.23 -7.06
N PRO A 112 -8.09 -16.31 -7.05
CA PRO A 112 -6.63 -16.23 -7.03
C PRO A 112 -6.05 -15.37 -8.17
N GLN A 113 -5.09 -14.50 -7.84
CA GLN A 113 -4.39 -13.63 -8.80
C GLN A 113 -2.98 -14.12 -9.15
N HIS A 114 -2.33 -14.88 -8.26
CA HIS A 114 -0.97 -15.40 -8.43
C HIS A 114 0.13 -14.35 -8.65
N ASP A 115 -0.13 -13.07 -8.41
CA ASP A 115 0.80 -11.95 -8.52
C ASP A 115 1.13 -11.29 -7.17
N GLY A 116 0.66 -11.89 -6.07
CA GLY A 116 0.79 -11.33 -4.71
C GLY A 116 -0.38 -10.43 -4.30
N SER A 117 -1.34 -10.15 -5.19
CA SER A 117 -2.58 -9.45 -4.82
C SER A 117 -3.49 -10.36 -3.99
N PRO A 118 -4.10 -9.85 -2.92
CA PRO A 118 -5.03 -10.64 -2.12
C PRO A 118 -6.36 -10.84 -2.82
N HIS A 119 -7.03 -11.95 -2.53
CA HIS A 119 -8.42 -12.18 -2.89
C HIS A 119 -9.23 -12.68 -1.69
N VAL A 120 -10.54 -12.47 -1.74
CA VAL A 120 -11.47 -12.87 -0.68
C VAL A 120 -12.34 -14.02 -1.16
N GLU A 121 -12.44 -15.05 -0.33
CA GLU A 121 -13.38 -16.15 -0.50
C GLU A 121 -14.35 -16.21 0.67
N LYS A 122 -15.54 -16.78 0.42
CA LYS A 122 -16.53 -17.07 1.45
C LYS A 122 -17.01 -18.51 1.33
N HIS A 123 -16.82 -19.29 2.40
CA HIS A 123 -17.22 -20.69 2.49
C HIS A 123 -18.15 -20.88 3.70
N GLY A 124 -19.46 -20.95 3.45
CA GLY A 124 -20.45 -20.94 4.53
C GLY A 124 -20.37 -19.65 5.34
N ASP A 125 -20.10 -19.76 6.65
CA ASP A 125 -19.95 -18.64 7.58
C ASP A 125 -18.49 -18.17 7.76
N ILE A 126 -17.55 -18.78 7.04
CA ILE A 126 -16.13 -18.43 7.13
C ILE A 126 -15.75 -17.55 5.94
N TRP A 127 -15.13 -16.42 6.26
CA TRP A 127 -14.47 -15.55 5.31
C TRP A 127 -12.97 -15.83 5.32
N ALA A 128 -12.36 -15.78 4.14
CA ALA A 128 -10.93 -15.97 3.97
C ALA A 128 -10.33 -14.84 3.13
N LEU A 129 -9.26 -14.21 3.64
CA LEU A 129 -8.37 -13.34 2.86
C LEU A 129 -7.13 -14.16 2.53
N ILE A 130 -6.85 -14.33 1.25
CA ILE A 130 -5.81 -15.24 0.76
C ILE A 130 -4.88 -14.45 -0.16
N VAL A 131 -3.58 -14.67 -0.02
CA VAL A 131 -2.57 -14.14 -0.95
C VAL A 131 -1.93 -15.30 -1.68
N THR A 132 -1.94 -15.23 -3.01
CA THR A 132 -1.26 -16.22 -3.85
C THR A 132 -0.20 -15.55 -4.72
N GLU A 133 0.95 -16.19 -4.87
CA GLU A 133 2.02 -15.75 -5.76
C GLU A 133 2.58 -16.95 -6.53
N ARG A 134 2.76 -16.82 -7.85
CA ARG A 134 3.35 -17.86 -8.71
C ARG A 134 2.68 -19.24 -8.56
N GLY A 135 1.35 -19.24 -8.45
CA GLY A 135 0.55 -20.47 -8.32
C GLY A 135 0.55 -21.08 -6.91
N SER A 136 1.18 -20.45 -5.92
CA SER A 136 1.24 -20.95 -4.53
C SER A 136 0.50 -20.03 -3.57
N GLU A 137 -0.14 -20.60 -2.54
CA GLU A 137 -0.71 -19.83 -1.43
C GLU A 137 0.42 -19.40 -0.47
N ASN A 138 0.59 -18.10 -0.30
CA ASN A 138 1.63 -17.51 0.56
C ASN A 138 1.09 -17.22 1.96
N SER A 139 -0.16 -16.77 2.05
CA SER A 139 -0.82 -16.49 3.33
C SER A 139 -2.34 -16.67 3.23
N ARG A 140 -2.94 -16.95 4.39
CA ARG A 140 -4.38 -17.08 4.58
C ARG A 140 -4.75 -16.57 5.96
N ILE A 141 -5.80 -15.75 6.00
CA ILE A 141 -6.45 -15.29 7.22
C ILE A 141 -7.91 -15.69 7.12
N GLU A 142 -8.42 -16.41 8.12
CA GLU A 142 -9.82 -16.83 8.18
C GLU A 142 -10.50 -16.22 9.40
N SER A 143 -11.74 -15.77 9.22
CA SER A 143 -12.59 -15.31 10.32
C SER A 143 -14.06 -15.59 10.04
N LYS A 144 -14.83 -15.78 11.12
CA LYS A 144 -16.30 -15.77 11.04
C LYS A 144 -16.85 -14.34 11.06
N ASP A 145 -16.05 -13.40 11.54
CA ASP A 145 -16.40 -11.99 11.58
C ASP A 145 -15.91 -11.30 10.29
N PRO A 146 -16.79 -10.79 9.43
CA PRO A 146 -16.38 -10.05 8.24
C PRO A 146 -15.58 -8.78 8.57
N ASP A 147 -15.75 -8.21 9.77
CA ASP A 147 -15.00 -7.03 10.19
C ASP A 147 -13.49 -7.30 10.28
N ASP A 148 -13.12 -8.52 10.67
CA ASP A 148 -11.72 -8.93 10.72
C ASP A 148 -11.08 -8.97 9.33
N ILE A 149 -11.82 -9.40 8.30
CA ILE A 149 -11.31 -9.42 6.93
C ILE A 149 -11.23 -8.00 6.36
N LEU A 150 -12.23 -7.16 6.65
CA LEU A 150 -12.20 -5.75 6.26
C LEU A 150 -11.04 -5.01 6.91
N TYR A 151 -10.74 -5.27 8.18
CA TYR A 151 -9.57 -4.70 8.85
C TYR A 151 -8.28 -5.03 8.10
N GLU A 152 -8.04 -6.30 7.74
CA GLU A 152 -6.80 -6.70 7.06
C GLU A 152 -6.68 -6.08 5.66
N LEU A 153 -7.80 -5.97 4.92
CA LEU A 153 -7.85 -5.25 3.65
C LEU A 153 -7.54 -3.76 3.82
N ALA A 154 -8.17 -3.12 4.82
CA ALA A 154 -7.99 -1.70 5.11
C ALA A 154 -6.58 -1.38 5.60
N GLU A 155 -5.98 -2.26 6.40
CA GLU A 155 -4.59 -2.15 6.89
C GLU A 155 -3.61 -2.23 5.72
N GLY A 156 -3.79 -3.17 4.80
CA GLY A 156 -2.92 -3.30 3.62
C GLY A 156 -2.90 -2.02 2.77
N ILE A 157 -4.06 -1.37 2.59
CA ILE A 157 -4.13 -0.06 1.95
C ILE A 157 -3.43 1.01 2.78
N ALA A 158 -3.79 1.13 4.07
CA ALA A 158 -3.28 2.17 4.95
C ALA A 158 -1.75 2.13 5.01
N SER A 159 -1.16 0.93 5.11
CA SER A 159 0.29 0.69 5.07
C SER A 159 0.91 1.07 3.72
N THR A 160 0.25 0.76 2.60
CA THR A 160 0.74 1.17 1.26
C THR A 160 0.71 2.68 1.09
N LEU A 161 -0.37 3.34 1.50
CA LEU A 161 -0.51 4.79 1.43
C LEU A 161 0.42 5.50 2.41
N GLY A 162 0.63 4.97 3.61
CA GLY A 162 1.62 5.42 4.57
C GLY A 162 3.04 5.37 4.00
N SER A 163 3.39 4.27 3.32
CA SER A 163 4.67 4.13 2.61
C SER A 163 4.86 5.16 1.50
N LYS A 164 3.83 5.39 0.68
CA LYS A 164 3.88 6.41 -0.39
C LYS A 164 4.01 7.82 0.18
N ALA A 165 3.28 8.12 1.26
CA ALA A 165 3.32 9.42 1.91
C ALA A 165 4.70 9.70 2.53
N GLU A 166 5.29 8.70 3.20
CA GLU A 166 6.67 8.77 3.72
C GLU A 166 7.66 9.01 2.58
N ALA A 167 7.60 8.23 1.50
CA ALA A 167 8.53 8.36 0.40
C ALA A 167 8.49 9.75 -0.27
N ALA A 168 7.32 10.38 -0.31
CA ALA A 168 7.13 11.72 -0.87
C ALA A 168 7.59 12.86 0.07
N HIS A 169 7.56 12.65 1.38
CA HIS A 169 7.82 13.70 2.40
C HIS A 169 8.88 13.31 3.42
N ARG A 170 9.78 12.40 3.01
CA ARG A 170 10.75 11.75 3.90
C ARG A 170 11.51 12.78 4.73
N ARG A 171 11.38 12.66 6.04
CA ARG A 171 12.27 13.34 6.98
C ARG A 171 13.60 12.59 7.07
N PRO A 172 14.72 13.20 6.68
CA PRO A 172 16.03 12.56 6.79
C PRO A 172 16.42 12.37 8.26
N LYS A 173 17.19 11.33 8.56
CA LYS A 173 17.65 10.97 9.92
C LYS A 173 16.54 10.56 10.88
N GLU A 174 15.44 10.06 10.34
CA GLU A 174 14.34 9.46 11.10
C GLU A 174 14.05 8.09 10.49
N ASP A 175 13.77 7.09 11.33
CA ASP A 175 13.31 5.79 10.85
C ASP A 175 12.01 5.97 10.07
N SER A 176 12.00 5.56 8.79
CA SER A 176 10.85 5.72 7.89
C SER A 176 9.56 5.12 8.48
N ARG A 177 9.69 4.06 9.29
CA ARG A 177 8.54 3.40 9.93
C ARG A 177 7.77 4.34 10.84
N ARG A 178 8.41 5.35 11.46
CA ARG A 178 7.70 6.33 12.29
C ARG A 178 6.63 7.08 11.51
N GLN A 179 6.98 7.55 10.31
CA GLN A 179 6.05 8.25 9.42
C GLN A 179 5.01 7.30 8.83
N MET A 180 5.45 6.12 8.38
CA MET A 180 4.58 5.11 7.78
C MET A 180 3.51 4.62 8.76
N PHE A 181 3.91 4.22 9.95
CA PHE A 181 3.04 3.70 11.00
C PHE A 181 2.09 4.76 11.53
N ALA A 182 2.58 5.96 11.85
CA ALA A 182 1.72 7.05 12.31
C ALA A 182 0.64 7.40 11.28
N ARG A 183 1.00 7.38 9.98
CA ARG A 183 0.05 7.64 8.91
C ARG A 183 -0.99 6.52 8.80
N ALA A 184 -0.56 5.26 8.74
CA ALA A 184 -1.47 4.12 8.63
C ALA A 184 -2.40 4.00 9.86
N GLU A 185 -1.90 4.26 11.07
CA GLU A 185 -2.73 4.28 12.29
C GLU A 185 -3.81 5.36 12.21
N ALA A 186 -3.45 6.59 11.81
CA ALA A 186 -4.40 7.69 11.67
C ALA A 186 -5.50 7.36 10.64
N MET A 187 -5.14 6.66 9.56
CA MET A 187 -6.10 6.19 8.56
C MET A 187 -7.08 5.20 9.17
N LEU A 188 -6.58 4.12 9.78
CA LEU A 188 -7.42 3.09 10.38
C LEU A 188 -8.32 3.66 11.48
N ARG A 189 -7.77 4.49 12.37
CA ARG A 189 -8.51 5.16 13.45
C ARG A 189 -9.63 6.06 12.94
N LYS A 190 -9.44 6.71 11.79
CA LYS A 190 -10.46 7.55 11.15
C LYS A 190 -11.66 6.73 10.66
N ILE A 191 -11.43 5.51 10.18
CA ILE A 191 -12.49 4.58 9.76
C ILE A 191 -13.21 4.02 10.98
N LYS A 192 -12.44 3.43 11.90
CA LYS A 192 -12.91 2.82 13.14
C LYS A 192 -11.85 3.00 14.23
N PRO A 193 -12.15 3.68 15.35
CA PRO A 193 -11.19 3.90 16.41
C PRO A 193 -10.52 2.62 16.91
N GLU A 194 -11.29 1.54 17.05
CA GLU A 194 -10.84 0.21 17.46
C GLU A 194 -9.82 -0.43 16.50
N TRP A 195 -9.89 -0.11 15.20
CA TRP A 195 -8.90 -0.56 14.23
C TRP A 195 -7.58 0.19 14.39
N GLY A 196 -7.63 1.49 14.70
CA GLY A 196 -6.45 2.26 15.09
C GLY A 196 -5.78 1.71 16.34
N ASP A 197 -6.57 1.38 17.36
CA ASP A 197 -6.06 0.79 18.60
C ASP A 197 -5.45 -0.60 18.39
N ARG A 198 -6.09 -1.46 17.57
CA ARG A 198 -5.54 -2.76 17.16
C ARG A 198 -4.20 -2.58 16.45
N TYR A 199 -4.11 -1.67 15.49
CA TYR A 199 -2.89 -1.42 14.73
C TYR A 199 -1.75 -0.86 15.60
N ALA A 200 -2.07 0.06 16.53
CA ALA A 200 -1.10 0.59 17.47
C ALA A 200 -0.53 -0.51 18.39
N ALA A 201 -1.36 -1.44 18.84
CA ALA A 201 -0.92 -2.60 19.61
C ALA A 201 -0.01 -3.53 18.79
N ASP A 202 -0.36 -3.80 17.53
CA ASP A 202 0.46 -4.59 16.61
C ASP A 202 1.84 -3.94 16.36
N ILE A 203 1.88 -2.61 16.16
CA ILE A 203 3.12 -1.85 16.03
C ILE A 203 3.95 -1.93 17.30
N ALA A 204 3.34 -1.77 18.48
CA ALA A 204 4.05 -1.84 19.75
C ALA A 204 4.74 -3.21 19.94
N ASP A 205 4.06 -4.30 19.57
CA ASP A 205 4.66 -5.65 19.58
C ASP A 205 5.84 -5.75 18.59
N ILE A 206 5.68 -5.26 17.36
CA ILE A 206 6.77 -5.24 16.37
C ILE A 206 7.97 -4.46 16.89
N LEU A 207 7.76 -3.28 17.47
CA LEU A 207 8.83 -2.40 17.95
C LEU A 207 9.50 -2.91 19.21
N SER A 208 8.81 -3.73 20.02
CA SER A 208 9.43 -4.41 21.15
C SER A 208 10.57 -5.35 20.72
N ARG A 209 10.43 -5.95 19.52
CA ARG A 209 11.39 -6.88 18.91
C ARG A 209 12.33 -6.20 17.90
N HIS A 210 11.85 -5.12 17.27
CA HIS A 210 12.54 -4.38 16.23
C HIS A 210 12.43 -2.87 16.45
N PRO A 211 13.13 -2.31 17.45
CA PRO A 211 13.06 -0.89 17.78
C PRO A 211 13.39 0.02 16.59
N TYR A 212 12.96 1.28 16.66
CA TYR A 212 13.34 2.29 15.67
C TYR A 212 14.85 2.51 15.63
N ASN A 213 15.35 2.83 14.44
CA ASN A 213 16.73 3.23 14.22
C ASN A 213 16.78 4.62 13.58
N ASP A 214 16.87 5.65 14.41
CA ASP A 214 17.01 7.05 13.97
C ASP A 214 18.49 7.44 13.75
N SER A 215 19.41 6.48 13.84
CA SER A 215 20.86 6.73 13.83
C SER A 215 21.48 6.83 12.43
N ASN A 216 20.65 6.83 11.38
CA ASN A 216 21.09 6.69 9.99
C ASN A 216 21.06 8.01 9.21
#